data_AF-A0A2A4CFZ9-F1
#
_entry.id   AF-A0A2A4CFZ9-F1
#
_cell.length_a   1.000
_cell.length_b   1.000
_cell.length_c   1.000
_cell.angle_alpha   90.00
_cell.angle_beta   90.00
_cell.angle_gamma   90.00
#
_symmetry.space_group_name_H-M   'P 1'
#
loop_
_entity.id
_entity.type
_entity.pdbx_description
1 polymer ?
#
loop_
_entity_poly.entity_id
_entity_poly.type
_entity_poly.pdbx_seq_one_letter_code
_entity_poly.pdbx_strand_id
1 'polypeptide(L)' 'MQQEYRFNAFGRHLAVVRTNDRWAVFDLGAEGKRRPANLQIPSAIAADELAQYLGDLLHENASPRDNDVVPIAPPRPA' A
#
# COMPACT_ATOMS: atom_id res chain seq x y z
N MET A 1 -10.04 0.62 16.12
CA MET A 1 -9.89 1.67 15.10
C MET A 1 -9.05 1.09 13.99
N GLN A 2 -9.58 0.99 12.77
CA GLN A 2 -8.86 0.42 11.63
C GLN A 2 -8.12 1.57 10.94
N GLN A 3 -6.79 1.47 10.82
CA GLN A 3 -6.00 2.49 10.14
C GLN A 3 -5.83 2.06 8.69
N GLU A 4 -6.45 2.78 7.76
CA GLU A 4 -6.25 2.60 6.32
C GLU A 4 -5.20 3.60 5.82
N TYR A 5 -4.17 3.07 5.16
CA TYR A 5 -3.13 3.84 4.49
C TYR A 5 -3.23 3.57 3.00
N ARG A 6 -3.20 4.62 2.18
CA ARG A 6 -3.21 4.49 0.72
C ARG A 6 -1.85 4.82 0.16
N PHE A 7 -1.42 4.08 -0.85
CA PHE A 7 -0.12 4.24 -1.51
C PHE A 7 -0.32 4.27 -3.02
N ASN A 8 0.51 5.03 -3.72
CA ASN A 8 0.62 4.98 -5.16
C ASN A 8 1.95 4.30 -5.51
N ALA A 9 1.90 3.03 -5.91
CA ALA A 9 3.05 2.25 -6.33
C ALA A 9 3.12 2.21 -7.86
N PHE A 10 4.00 3.02 -8.46
CA PHE A 10 4.22 3.05 -9.92
C PHE A 10 2.94 3.30 -10.74
N GLY A 11 2.03 4.15 -10.23
CA GLY A 11 0.73 4.43 -10.85
C GLY A 11 -0.38 3.46 -10.45
N ARG A 12 -0.10 2.45 -9.62
CA ARG A 12 -1.10 1.56 -9.03
C ARG A 12 -1.48 2.04 -7.63
N HIS A 13 -2.77 2.19 -7.39
CA HIS A 13 -3.27 2.55 -6.08
C HIS A 13 -3.36 1.30 -5.22
N LEU A 14 -2.78 1.33 -4.03
CA LEU A 14 -2.83 0.26 -3.03
C LEU A 14 -3.45 0.81 -1.75
N ALA A 15 -4.27 0.02 -1.09
CA ALA A 15 -4.78 0.29 0.24
C ALA A 15 -4.23 -0.75 1.21
N VAL A 16 -3.55 -0.28 2.25
CA VAL A 16 -3.01 -1.09 3.32
C VAL A 16 -3.79 -0.79 4.60
N VAL A 17 -4.48 -1.79 5.13
CA VAL A 17 -5.30 -1.66 6.33
C VAL A 17 -4.61 -2.37 7.49
N ARG A 18 -4.39 -1.66 8.59
CA ARG A 18 -3.90 -2.26 9.84
C ARG A 18 -5.08 -2.79 10.66
N THR A 19 -5.11 -4.09 10.90
CA THR A 19 -6.11 -4.77 11.72
C THR A 19 -5.46 -5.77 12.67
N ASN A 20 -5.71 -5.66 13.98
CA ASN A 20 -5.20 -6.59 15.01
C ASN A 20 -3.71 -6.95 14.86
N ASP A 21 -2.87 -5.92 14.68
CA ASP A 21 -1.43 -6.08 14.47
C ASP A 21 -1.08 -6.92 13.23
N ARG A 22 -1.91 -6.85 12.19
CA ARG A 22 -1.60 -7.38 10.86
C ARG A 22 -1.91 -6.32 9.83
N TRP A 23 -1.14 -6.36 8.75
CA TRP A 23 -1.32 -5.51 7.60
C TRP A 23 -2.05 -6.32 6.52
N ALA A 24 -3.16 -5.79 6.04
CA ALA A 24 -3.91 -6.34 4.91
C ALA A 24 -3.77 -5.40 3.73
N VAL A 25 -3.21 -5.91 2.62
CA VAL A 25 -3.01 -5.11 1.41
C VAL A 25 -4.10 -5.41 0.39
N PHE A 26 -4.64 -4.36 -0.20
CA PHE A 26 -5.65 -4.39 -1.23
C PHE A 26 -5.16 -3.57 -2.43
N ASP A 27 -5.22 -4.16 -3.61
CA ASP A 27 -5.04 -3.45 -4.86
C ASP A 27 -6.31 -2.68 -5.19
N LEU A 28 -6.19 -1.36 -5.38
CA LEU A 28 -7.23 -0.48 -5.88
C LEU A 28 -7.00 -0.30 -7.38
N GLY A 29 -7.39 -1.31 -8.16
CA GLY A 29 -7.28 -1.27 -9.62
C GLY A 29 -8.07 -0.12 -10.24
N ALA A 30 -7.74 0.22 -11.49
CA ALA A 30 -8.28 1.37 -12.24
C ALA A 30 -9.81 1.41 -12.38
N GLU A 31 -10.52 0.30 -12.16
CA GLU A 31 -11.99 0.21 -12.22
C GLU A 31 -12.69 0.33 -10.84
N GLY A 32 -11.98 0.75 -9.78
CA GLY A 32 -12.55 0.80 -8.42
C GLY A 32 -12.76 -0.57 -7.78
N LYS A 33 -12.24 -1.64 -8.41
CA LYS A 33 -12.28 -3.00 -7.88
C LYS A 33 -11.15 -3.16 -6.86
N ARG A 34 -11.51 -3.18 -5.57
CA ARG A 34 -10.58 -3.57 -4.50
C ARG A 34 -10.36 -5.08 -4.52
N ARG A 35 -9.12 -5.53 -4.67
CA ARG A 35 -8.76 -6.96 -4.62
C ARG A 35 -7.73 -7.19 -3.52
N PRO A 36 -7.89 -8.21 -2.67
CA PRO A 36 -6.83 -8.56 -1.73
C PRO A 36 -5.58 -8.93 -2.53
N ALA A 37 -4.48 -8.23 -2.26
CA ALA A 37 -3.22 -8.42 -2.98
C ALA A 37 -2.44 -9.64 -2.45
N ASN A 38 -2.96 -10.34 -1.43
CA ASN A 38 -2.31 -11.47 -0.73
C ASN A 38 -0.87 -11.20 -0.30
N LEU A 39 -0.51 -9.92 -0.13
CA LEU A 39 0.80 -9.50 0.35
C LEU A 39 0.85 -9.69 1.87
N GLN A 40 1.87 -10.41 2.34
CA GLN A 40 2.18 -10.51 3.76
C GLN A 40 3.13 -9.38 4.14
N ILE A 41 2.65 -8.44 4.94
CA ILE A 41 3.48 -7.42 5.56
C ILE A 41 3.62 -7.71 7.07
N PRO A 42 4.84 -7.82 7.59
CA PRO A 42 5.08 -8.00 9.02
C PRO A 42 4.54 -6.82 9.84
N SER A 43 3.97 -7.08 11.01
CA SER A 43 3.41 -6.03 11.87
C SER A 43 4.45 -5.08 12.47
N ALA A 44 5.71 -5.52 12.47
CA ALA A 44 6.86 -4.71 12.83
C ALA A 44 7.14 -3.56 11.84
N ILE A 45 6.64 -3.64 10.61
CA ILE A 45 6.81 -2.60 9.60
C ILE A 45 5.96 -1.38 9.98
N ALA A 46 6.61 -0.22 10.07
CA ALA A 46 5.93 1.05 10.31
C ALA A 46 5.22 1.56 9.03
N ALA A 47 4.26 2.47 9.19
CA ALA A 47 3.52 3.02 8.06
C ALA A 47 4.43 3.76 7.05
N ASP A 48 5.49 4.44 7.54
CA ASP A 48 6.51 5.08 6.70
C ASP A 48 7.36 4.07 5.91
N GLU A 49 7.56 2.87 6.44
CA GLU A 49 8.33 1.81 5.79
C GLU A 49 7.49 0.98 4.80
N LEU A 50 6.15 1.04 4.90
CA LEU A 50 5.26 0.36 3.97
C LEU A 50 5.51 0.76 2.52
N ALA A 51 5.75 2.04 2.27
CA ALA A 51 6.07 2.56 0.95
C ALA A 51 7.28 1.84 0.36
N GLN A 52 8.39 1.86 1.07
CA GLN A 52 9.63 1.22 0.66
C GLN A 52 9.48 -0.30 0.51
N TYR A 53 8.79 -0.95 1.46
CA TYR A 53 8.55 -2.40 1.43
C TYR A 53 7.69 -2.83 0.24
N LEU A 54 6.62 -2.09 -0.04
CA LEU A 54 5.78 -2.31 -1.22
C LEU A 54 6.56 -2.05 -2.50
N GLY A 55 7.44 -1.05 -2.51
CA GLY A 55 8.31 -0.74 -3.64
C GLY A 55 9.26 -1.88 -3.96
N ASP A 56 9.87 -2.48 -2.94
CA ASP A 56 10.77 -3.63 -3.08
C ASP A 56 10.02 -4.88 -3.57
N LEU A 57 8.84 -5.16 -2.99
CA LEU A 57 7.99 -6.29 -3.41
C LEU A 57 7.43 -6.15 -4.83
N LEU A 58 7.13 -4.91 -5.25
CA LEU A 58 6.59 -4.62 -6.58
C LEU A 58 7.69 -4.16 -7.55
N HIS A 59 8.97 -4.26 -7.17
CA HIS A 59 10.09 -3.76 -7.95
C HIS A 59 10.18 -4.40 -9.33
N GLU A 60 9.69 -5.64 -9.49
CA GLU A 60 9.56 -6.28 -10.82
C GLU A 60 8.63 -5.52 -11.78
N ASN A 61 7.69 -4.73 -11.27
CA ASN A 61 6.82 -3.86 -12.04
C ASN A 61 7.30 -2.38 -12.00
N ALA A 62 8.38 -2.07 -11.28
CA ALA A 62 8.95 -0.74 -11.27
C ALA A 62 9.51 -0.44 -12.67
N SER A 63 9.08 0.68 -13.24
CA SER A 63 9.70 1.19 -14.45
C SER A 63 10.82 2.15 -14.05
N PRO A 64 11.88 2.30 -14.86
CA PRO A 64 12.94 3.27 -14.58
C PRO A 64 12.45 4.73 -14.48
N ARG A 65 11.21 5.01 -14.90
CA ARG A 65 10.55 6.32 -14.83
C ARG A 65 9.72 6.53 -13.55
N ASP A 66 9.29 5.46 -12.91
CA ASP A 66 8.43 5.44 -11.74
C ASP A 66 8.96 4.32 -10.84
N ASN A 67 9.91 4.67 -9.96
CA ASN A 67 10.49 3.78 -8.94
C ASN A 67 10.13 4.22 -7.52
N ASP A 68 9.17 5.13 -7.36
CA ASP A 68 8.76 5.57 -6.03
C ASP A 68 7.36 5.09 -5.67
N VAL A 69 7.19 4.68 -4.41
CA VAL A 69 5.90 4.37 -3.81
C VAL A 69 5.56 5.48 -2.84
N VAL A 70 4.63 6.36 -3.21
CA VAL A 70 4.28 7.50 -2.37
C VAL A 70 3.04 7.20 -1.51
N PRO A 71 3.06 7.47 -0.20
CA PRO A 71 1.86 7.46 0.61
C PRO A 71 0.93 8.61 0.18
N ILE A 72 -0.33 8.29 -0.10
CA ILE A 72 -1.36 9.26 -0.55
C ILE A 72 -2.09 9.93 0.65
N ALA A 73 -1.69 9.59 1.88
CA ALA A 73 -2.28 10.04 3.15
C ALA A 73 -3.78 9.65 3.34
N PRO A 74 -4.27 9.53 4.59
CA PRO A 74 -5.65 9.16 4.83
C PRO A 74 -6.61 10.34 4.61
N PRO A 75 -7.90 10.09 4.29
CA PRO A 75 -8.93 11.11 4.42
C PRO A 75 -8.96 11.62 5.86
N ARG A 76 -8.98 12.94 5.99
CA ARG A 76 -9.14 13.73 7.22
C ARG A 76 -10.17 13.06 8.15
N PRO A 77 -9.88 12.83 9.44
CA PRO A 77 -10.94 12.51 10.38
C PRO A 77 -11.88 13.73 10.43
N ALA A 78 -13.17 13.50 10.19
CA ALA A 78 -14.23 14.45 10.49
C ALA A 78 -14.61 14.35 11.98
#